data_AF-A0A6A6D5J2-F1
#
_entry.id   AF-A0A6A6D5J2-F1
#
_cell.length_a   1.000
_cell.length_b   1.000
_cell.length_c   1.000
_cell.angle_alpha   90.00
_cell.angle_beta   90.00
_cell.angle_gamma   90.00
#
_symmetry.space_group_name_H-M   'P 1'
#
loop_
_entity.id
_entity.type
_entity.pdbx_description
1 polymer ?
#
loop_
_entity_poly.entity_id
_entity_poly.type
_entity_poly.pdbx_seq_one_letter_code
_entity_poly.pdbx_strand_id
1 'polypeptide(L)' 'YGNALQAASSGGHEKIVELLLSKGADVNAQGGHYGNALQAASSGGHEKIVELLLKEGAVSSS' A
#
# COMPACT_ATOMS: atom_id res chain seq x y z
N TYR A 1 1.09 -11.38 -3.10
CA TYR A 1 0.31 -10.18 -2.72
C TYR A 1 -1.15 -10.54 -2.57
N GLY A 2 -1.90 -9.84 -1.71
CA GLY A 2 -3.34 -10.05 -1.51
C GLY A 2 -4.21 -9.17 -2.42
N ASN A 3 -3.69 -8.05 -2.89
CA ASN A 3 -4.39 -7.12 -3.77
C ASN A 3 -3.40 -6.28 -4.60
N ALA A 4 -3.92 -5.54 -5.58
CA ALA A 4 -3.14 -4.70 -6.49
C ALA A 4 -2.40 -3.58 -5.76
N LEU A 5 -3.01 -2.98 -4.72
CA LEU A 5 -2.40 -1.91 -3.94
C LEU A 5 -1.16 -2.43 -3.21
N GLN A 6 -1.23 -3.61 -2.60
CA GLN A 6 -0.08 -4.25 -1.95
C GLN A 6 1.05 -4.57 -2.93
N ALA A 7 0.74 -5.08 -4.12
CA ALA A 7 1.74 -5.36 -5.14
C ALA A 7 2.45 -4.09 -5.63
N ALA A 8 1.68 -3.03 -5.92
CA ALA A 8 2.22 -1.74 -6.34
C ALA A 8 3.07 -1.09 -5.24
N SER A 9 2.62 -1.17 -3.99
CA SER A 9 3.32 -0.64 -2.83
C SER A 9 4.64 -1.36 -2.56
N SER A 10 4.67 -2.69 -2.64
CA SER A 10 5.92 -3.46 -2.50
C SER A 10 6.93 -3.19 -3.62
N GLY A 11 6.44 -2.90 -4.82
CA GLY A 11 7.24 -2.64 -6.02
C GLY A 11 7.72 -1.20 -6.17
N GLY A 12 7.34 -0.28 -5.28
CA GLY A 12 7.71 1.14 -5.40
C GLY A 12 6.98 1.88 -6.51
N HIS A 13 5.82 1.39 -6.96
CA HIS A 13 5.09 1.95 -8.11
C HIS A 13 4.17 3.11 -7.70
N GLU A 14 4.75 4.25 -7.30
CA GLU A 14 4.03 5.44 -6.78
C GLU A 14 2.80 5.83 -7.62
N LYS A 15 2.95 6.00 -8.94
CA LYS A 15 1.84 6.39 -9.82
C LYS A 15 0.69 5.38 -9.87
N ILE A 16 1.00 4.09 -9.71
CA ILE A 16 -0.01 3.04 -9.68
C ILE A 16 -0.72 3.03 -8.32
N VAL A 17 0.02 3.27 -7.23
CA VAL A 17 -0.57 3.44 -5.90
C VAL A 17 -1.56 4.60 -5.87
N GLU A 18 -1.17 5.78 -6.38
CA GLU A 18 -2.07 6.94 -6.50
C GLU A 18 -3.30 6.64 -7.35
N LEU A 19 -3.12 5.99 -8.50
CA LEU A 19 -4.23 5.62 -9.38
C LEU A 19 -5.21 4.69 -8.66
N LEU A 20 -4.73 3.65 -7.98
CA LEU A 20 -5.57 2.68 -7.29
C LEU A 20 -6.36 3.34 -6.15
N LEU A 21 -5.72 4.18 -5.34
CA LEU A 21 -6.40 4.95 -4.29
C LEU A 21 -7.45 5.90 -4.87
N SER A 22 -7.15 6.60 -5.96
CA SER A 22 -8.13 7.47 -6.65
C SER A 22 -9.35 6.72 -7.21
N LYS A 23 -9.21 5.41 -7.44
CA LYS A 23 -10.29 4.51 -7.87
C LYS A 23 -11.02 3.83 -6.72
N GLY A 24 -10.73 4.21 -5.48
CA GLY A 24 -11.40 3.69 -4.30
C GLY A 24 -10.89 2.33 -3.85
N ALA A 25 -9.63 1.99 -4.15
CA ALA A 25 -9.00 0.82 -3.53
C ALA A 25 -9.04 0.98 -2.00
N ASP A 26 -9.46 -0.07 -1.30
CA ASP A 26 -9.43 -0.09 0.16
C ASP A 26 -7.97 -0.04 0.63
N VAL A 27 -7.61 1.10 1.21
CA VAL A 27 -6.26 1.40 1.72
C VAL A 27 -5.80 0.40 2.79
N ASN A 28 -6.76 -0.20 3.51
CA ASN A 28 -6.51 -1.15 4.59
C ASN A 28 -6.77 -2.61 4.18
N ALA A 29 -6.97 -2.88 2.89
CA ALA A 29 -7.21 -4.23 2.40
C ALA A 29 -6.08 -5.18 2.82
N GLN A 30 -6.45 -6.20 3.60
CA GLN A 30 -5.54 -7.22 4.09
C GLN A 30 -5.42 -8.41 3.12
N GLY A 31 -4.29 -9.11 3.18
CA GLY A 31 -4.04 -10.37 2.48
C GLY A 31 -2.60 -10.52 2.00
N GLY A 32 -2.29 -11.70 1.45
CA GLY A 32 -0.94 -11.99 0.95
C GLY A 32 0.14 -11.97 2.03
N HIS A 33 1.40 -11.94 1.59
CA HIS A 33 2.57 -12.11 2.47
C HIS A 33 2.81 -10.92 3.42
N TYR A 34 2.48 -9.69 3.00
CA TYR A 34 2.81 -8.49 3.76
C TYR A 34 1.71 -8.04 4.71
N GLY A 35 0.51 -8.66 4.72
CA GLY A 35 -0.65 -8.14 5.45
C GLY A 35 -1.37 -7.06 4.65
N ASN A 36 -0.91 -5.80 4.66
CA ASN A 36 -1.51 -4.71 3.89
C ASN A 36 -0.51 -3.94 3.01
N ALA A 37 -0.97 -2.90 2.32
CA ALA A 37 -0.13 -2.09 1.42
C ALA A 37 0.94 -1.27 2.16
N LEU A 38 0.63 -0.78 3.37
CA LEU A 38 1.57 -0.02 4.19
C LEU A 38 2.76 -0.90 4.61
N GLN A 39 2.48 -2.09 5.12
CA GLN A 39 3.50 -3.07 5.50
C GLN A 39 4.36 -3.50 4.29
N ALA A 40 3.75 -3.63 3.11
CA ALA A 40 4.47 -3.93 1.88
C ALA A 40 5.42 -2.80 1.45
N ALA A 41 4.96 -1.54 1.49
CA ALA A 41 5.79 -0.37 1.20
C ALA A 41 6.94 -0.24 2.19
N SER A 42 6.68 -0.41 3.50
CA SER A 42 7.69 -0.37 4.55
C SER A 42 8.75 -1.46 4.37
N SER A 43 8.34 -2.69 4.04
CA SER A 43 9.28 -3.79 3.77
C SER A 43 10.16 -3.55 2.54
N GLY A 44 9.66 -2.79 1.56
CA GLY A 44 10.41 -2.43 0.36
C GLY A 44 11.25 -1.15 0.49
N GLY A 45 11.13 -0.40 1.60
CA GLY A 45 11.81 0.88 1.80
C GLY A 45 11.24 2.05 0.98
N HIS A 46 9.98 1.95 0.55
CA HIS A 46 9.36 2.95 -0.34
C HIS A 46 8.73 4.10 0.45
N GLU A 47 9.55 4.99 1.01
CA GLU A 47 9.15 6.05 1.95
C GLU A 47 8.00 6.94 1.44
N LYS A 48 8.05 7.39 0.18
CA LYS A 48 6.97 8.20 -0.41
C LYS A 48 5.63 7.49 -0.45
N ILE A 49 5.64 6.18 -0.68
CA ILE A 49 4.43 5.36 -0.67
C ILE A 49 3.93 5.17 0.76
N VAL A 50 4.83 5.01 1.73
CA VAL A 50 4.48 4.97 3.15
C VAL A 50 3.77 6.26 3.57
N GLU A 51 4.34 7.42 3.24
CA GLU A 51 3.74 8.73 3.53
C GLU A 51 2.36 8.90 2.86
N LEU A 52 2.25 8.52 1.58
CA LEU A 52 0.99 8.57 0.85
C LEU A 52 -0.09 7.69 1.50
N LEU A 53 0.24 6.44 1.82
CA LEU A 53 -0.71 5.51 2.43
C LEU A 53 -1.16 5.99 3.82
N LEU A 54 -0.24 6.53 4.64
CA LEU A 54 -0.59 7.10 5.94
C LEU A 54 -1.53 8.30 5.79
N LYS A 55 -1.32 9.15 4.79
CA LYS A 55 -2.20 10.28 4.46
C LYS A 55 -3.61 9.82 4.06
N GLU A 56 -3.71 8.70 3.36
CA GLU A 56 -4.98 8.08 2.99
C GLU A 56 -5.61 7.23 4.12
N GLY A 57 -5.01 7.21 5.32
CA GLY A 57 -5.57 6.54 6.49
C GLY A 57 -5.22 5.06 6.61
N ALA A 58 -4.14 4.61 5.97
CA ALA A 58 -3.60 3.28 6.20
C ALA A 58 -3.16 3.10 7.65
N VAL A 59 -3.50 1.97 8.26
CA VAL A 59 -3.01 1.58 9.58
C VAL A 59 -2.14 0.33 9.50
N SER A 60 -1.11 0.25 10.33
CA SER A 60 -0.31 -0.96 10.51
C SER A 60 -1.03 -1.91 11.47
N SER A 61 -2.21 -2.42 11.09
CA SER A 61 -2.89 -3.42 11.92
C SER A 61 -2.09 -4.72 11.96
N SER A 62 -2.00 -5.31 13.16
CA SER A 62 -1.33 -6.59 13.45
C SER A 62 -2.09 -7.79 12.90
#